data_AF-A0A7G9YZH8-F1
#
_entry.id   AF-A0A7G9YZH8-F1
#
_cell.length_a   1.000
_cell.length_b   1.000
_cell.length_c   1.000
_cell.angle_alpha   90.00
_cell.angle_beta   90.00
_cell.angle_gamma   90.00
#
_symmetry.space_group_name_H-M   'P 1'
#
loop_
_entity.id
_entity.type
_entity.pdbx_description
1 polymer ?
#
loop_
_entity_poly.entity_id
_entity_poly.type
_entity_poly.pdbx_seq_one_letter_code
_entity_poly.pdbx_strand_id
1 'polypeptide(L)'
;MIEQMRIPIPNIRAREKIYWVTISSSSREDMIKLAKDYSIDIFRHTLKIEGERYSVDGFASASEIQRLRDDNYQVEIIRDLEEIASEVQDWVASEEEEPTV
;
A
#
# COMPACT_ATOMS: atom_id res chain seq x y z
N MET A 1 23.19 -25.49 32.19
CA MET A 1 23.17 -24.05 31.84
C MET A 1 22.69 -23.97 30.40
N ILE A 2 21.48 -23.46 30.15
CA ILE A 2 20.92 -23.38 28.80
C ILE A 2 21.39 -22.06 28.20
N GLU A 3 22.22 -22.15 27.17
CA GLU A 3 22.68 -21.03 26.38
C GLU A 3 21.46 -20.42 25.67
N GLN A 4 21.10 -19.20 26.05
CA GLN A 4 20.01 -18.44 25.45
C GLN A 4 20.35 -18.20 23.98
N MET A 5 19.78 -19.01 23.09
CA MET A 5 19.87 -18.83 21.64
C MET A 5 19.16 -17.52 21.28
N ARG A 6 19.95 -16.45 21.16
CA ARG A 6 19.46 -15.15 20.68
C ARG A 6 19.08 -15.32 19.22
N ILE A 7 17.78 -15.49 18.96
CA ILE A 7 17.24 -15.35 17.61
C ILE A 7 17.60 -13.93 17.17
N PRO A 8 18.36 -13.73 16.08
CA PRO A 8 18.64 -12.40 15.59
C PRO A 8 17.31 -11.78 15.16
N ILE A 9 16.85 -10.78 15.92
CA ILE A 9 15.74 -9.94 15.49
C ILE A 9 16.21 -9.28 14.18
N PRO A 10 15.50 -9.49 13.05
CA PRO A 10 15.89 -8.89 11.78
C PRO A 10 16.11 -7.40 11.99
N ASN A 11 17.27 -6.92 11.57
CA ASN A 11 17.63 -5.52 11.62
C ASN A 11 16.52 -4.71 10.93
N ILE A 12 15.72 -3.96 11.71
CA ILE A 12 14.62 -3.10 11.25
C ILE A 12 15.25 -1.89 10.55
N ARG A 13 16.02 -2.13 9.49
CA ARG A 13 16.47 -1.10 8.57
C ARG A 13 15.21 -0.57 7.89
N ALA A 14 14.99 0.74 8.00
CA ALA A 14 13.87 1.51 7.45
C ALA A 14 13.02 0.71 6.46
N ARG A 15 11.90 0.18 6.92
CA ARG A 15 10.92 -0.42 6.01
C ARG A 15 10.50 0.68 5.04
N GLU A 16 10.59 0.37 3.76
CA GLU A 16 10.16 1.30 2.73
C GLU A 16 8.69 1.65 2.97
N LYS A 17 8.35 2.94 2.88
CA LYS A 17 6.96 3.39 3.08
C LYS A 17 6.07 2.80 2.02
N ILE A 18 4.92 2.28 2.46
CA ILE A 18 3.87 1.71 1.62
C ILE A 18 2.67 2.65 1.64
N TYR A 19 2.12 2.91 0.47
CA TYR A 19 0.99 3.81 0.29
C TYR A 19 -0.18 3.08 -0.35
N TRP A 20 -1.39 3.45 0.05
CA TRP A 20 -2.57 3.19 -0.76
C TRP A 20 -2.58 4.18 -1.93
N VAL A 21 -2.58 3.64 -3.14
CA VAL A 21 -2.60 4.41 -4.38
C VAL A 21 -3.76 4.01 -5.30
N THR A 22 -4.20 4.97 -6.11
CA THR A 22 -4.98 4.72 -7.32
C THR A 22 -4.08 4.91 -8.53
N ILE A 23 -3.97 3.89 -9.37
CA ILE A 23 -3.13 3.88 -10.56
C ILE A 23 -4.04 3.84 -11.78
N SER A 24 -3.81 4.74 -12.73
CA SER A 24 -4.61 4.84 -13.95
C SER A 24 -3.79 5.01 -15.22
N SER A 25 -4.35 4.48 -16.32
CA SER A 25 -3.84 4.62 -17.68
C SER A 25 -5.00 4.66 -18.68
N SER A 26 -4.79 5.35 -19.80
CA SER A 26 -5.68 5.29 -20.96
C SER A 26 -5.51 4.01 -21.78
N SER A 27 -4.41 3.28 -21.57
CA SER A 27 -4.11 2.03 -22.27
C SER A 27 -4.55 0.82 -21.43
N ARG A 28 -5.45 0.01 -22.00
CA ARG A 28 -5.83 -1.27 -21.41
C ARG A 28 -4.65 -2.22 -21.30
N GLU A 29 -3.74 -2.18 -22.27
CA GLU A 29 -2.56 -3.05 -22.30
C GLU A 29 -1.59 -2.73 -21.17
N ASP A 30 -1.43 -1.44 -20.85
CA ASP A 30 -0.59 -1.00 -19.74
C ASP A 30 -1.17 -1.50 -18.40
N MET A 31 -2.49 -1.39 -18.23
CA MET A 31 -3.14 -1.93 -17.03
C MET A 31 -3.03 -3.46 -16.89
N ILE A 32 -2.95 -4.20 -17.99
CA ILE A 32 -2.71 -5.66 -17.95
C ILE A 32 -1.27 -5.97 -17.53
N LYS A 33 -0.30 -5.15 -17.95
CA LYS A 33 1.12 -5.29 -17.58
C LYS A 33 1.38 -4.90 -16.14
N LEU A 34 0.57 -4.01 -15.57
CA LEU A 34 0.70 -3.51 -14.21
C LEU A 34 0.90 -4.63 -13.15
N ALA A 35 0.07 -5.68 -13.20
CA ALA A 35 0.13 -6.80 -12.25
C ALA A 35 1.30 -7.78 -12.51
N LYS A 36 1.94 -7.70 -13.67
CA LYS A 36 3.05 -8.59 -14.06
C LYS A 36 4.41 -7.96 -13.82
N ASP A 37 4.51 -6.65 -14.07
CA ASP A 37 5.80 -5.96 -14.19
C ASP A 37 6.15 -5.11 -12.96
N TYR A 38 5.18 -4.92 -12.05
CA TYR A 38 5.35 -4.13 -10.83
C TYR A 38 4.94 -4.92 -9.58
N SER A 39 5.59 -4.62 -8.46
CA SER A 39 5.26 -5.21 -7.16
C SER A 39 4.16 -4.41 -6.46
N ILE A 40 2.91 -4.58 -6.90
CA ILE A 40 1.73 -3.87 -6.38
C ILE A 40 0.70 -4.87 -5.86
N ASP A 41 0.22 -4.66 -4.64
CA ASP A 41 -0.88 -5.44 -4.06
C ASP A 41 -2.22 -4.82 -4.44
N ILE A 42 -2.81 -5.28 -5.55
CA ILE A 42 -4.08 -4.77 -6.08
C ILE A 42 -5.25 -5.39 -5.32
N PHE A 43 -6.12 -4.57 -4.74
CA PHE A 43 -7.31 -5.03 -4.02
C PHE A 43 -8.63 -4.53 -4.61
N ARG A 44 -8.61 -3.53 -5.50
CA ARG A 44 -9.81 -3.06 -6.21
C ARG A 44 -9.48 -2.71 -7.66
N HIS A 45 -10.37 -3.09 -8.57
CA HIS A 45 -10.29 -2.70 -9.97
C HIS A 45 -11.56 -1.93 -10.36
N THR A 46 -11.38 -0.76 -10.96
CA THR A 46 -12.48 0.03 -11.54
C THR A 46 -12.26 0.10 -13.05
N LEU A 47 -13.04 -0.71 -13.77
CA LEU A 47 -12.83 -0.97 -15.20
C LEU A 47 -13.11 0.22 -16.12
N LYS A 48 -13.80 1.27 -15.66
CA LYS A 48 -14.10 2.45 -16.47
C LYS A 48 -14.57 3.61 -15.58
N ILE A 49 -13.78 4.67 -15.50
CA ILE A 49 -14.27 5.98 -15.05
C ILE A 49 -14.68 6.75 -16.32
N GLU A 50 -15.76 7.54 -16.25
CA GLU A 50 -16.28 8.32 -17.40
C GLU A 50 -15.13 9.04 -18.14
N GLY A 51 -14.88 8.68 -19.42
CA GLY A 51 -13.86 9.32 -20.25
C GLY A 51 -12.57 8.52 -20.55
N GLU A 52 -12.67 7.21 -20.81
CA GLU A 52 -11.60 6.39 -21.45
C GLU A 52 -10.37 6.01 -20.60
N ARG A 53 -10.41 6.14 -19.27
CA ARG A 53 -9.32 5.67 -18.40
C ARG A 53 -9.70 4.46 -17.55
N TYR A 54 -8.75 3.54 -17.45
CA TYR A 54 -8.77 2.37 -16.60
C TYR A 54 -8.04 2.69 -15.30
N SER A 55 -8.55 2.24 -14.16
CA SER A 55 -7.93 2.49 -12.86
C SER A 55 -7.99 1.27 -11.94
N VAL A 56 -6.96 1.10 -11.12
CA VAL A 56 -6.92 0.11 -10.05
C VAL A 56 -6.45 0.77 -8.76
N ASP A 57 -6.96 0.28 -7.64
CA ASP A 57 -6.45 0.66 -6.33
C ASP A 57 -5.60 -0.48 -5.77
N GLY A 58 -4.47 -0.12 -5.16
CA GLY A 58 -3.56 -1.07 -4.57
C GLY A 58 -2.61 -0.44 -3.57
N PHE A 59 -1.76 -1.26 -2.98
CA PHE A 59 -0.63 -0.82 -2.18
C PHE A 59 0.66 -0.84 -3.00
N ALA A 60 1.41 0.25 -2.95
CA ALA A 60 2.70 0.38 -3.63
C ALA A 60 3.72 1.07 -2.72
N SER A 61 4.99 0.66 -2.85
CA SER A 61 6.07 1.33 -2.15
C SER A 61 6.46 2.65 -2.82
N ALA A 62 7.18 3.51 -2.11
CA ALA A 62 7.67 4.78 -2.66
C ALA A 62 8.46 4.59 -3.97
N SER A 63 9.33 3.57 -4.03
CA SER A 63 10.12 3.27 -5.23
C SER A 63 9.25 2.79 -6.38
N GLU A 64 8.24 1.96 -6.13
CA GLU A 64 7.32 1.53 -7.19
C GLU A 64 6.44 2.66 -7.70
N ILE A 65 6.01 3.58 -6.83
CA ILE A 65 5.31 4.79 -7.26
C ILE A 65 6.18 5.62 -8.20
N GLN A 66 7.47 5.76 -7.91
CA GLN A 66 8.38 6.49 -8.78
C GLN A 66 8.53 5.78 -10.13
N ARG A 67 8.77 4.46 -10.14
CA ARG A 67 8.87 3.67 -11.38
C ARG A 67 7.60 3.75 -12.23
N LEU A 68 6.43 3.66 -11.62
CA LEU A 68 5.14 3.81 -12.31
C LEU A 68 5.01 5.18 -12.99
N ARG A 69 5.44 6.26 -12.32
CA ARG A 69 5.41 7.61 -12.89
C ARG A 69 6.40 7.76 -14.04
N ASP A 70 7.59 7.18 -13.91
CA ASP A 70 8.60 7.18 -14.97
C ASP A 70 8.10 6.43 -16.22
N ASP A 71 7.26 5.41 -16.03
CA ASP A 71 6.60 4.64 -17.09
C ASP A 71 5.24 5.22 -17.53
N ASN A 72 4.98 6.52 -17.25
CA ASN A 72 3.78 7.28 -17.66
C ASN A 72 2.44 6.83 -17.06
N TYR A 73 2.43 6.04 -15.98
CA TYR A 73 1.18 5.81 -15.24
C TYR A 73 0.81 7.05 -14.42
N GLN A 74 -0.49 7.33 -14.34
CA GLN A 74 -1.01 8.34 -13.40
C GLN A 74 -1.20 7.66 -12.04
N VAL A 75 -0.47 8.13 -11.03
CA VAL A 75 -0.51 7.57 -9.67
C VAL A 75 -0.94 8.63 -8.67
N GLU A 76 -2.14 8.46 -8.12
CA GLU A 76 -2.68 9.24 -7.01
C GLU A 76 -2.39 8.51 -5.69
N ILE A 77 -1.81 9.22 -4.72
CA ILE A 77 -1.59 8.68 -3.37
C ILE A 77 -2.82 9.04 -2.54
N ILE A 78 -3.52 8.01 -2.06
CA ILE A 78 -4.73 8.17 -1.26
C ILE A 78 -4.37 8.34 0.21
N ARG A 79 -3.55 7.44 0.78
CA ARG A 79 -3.10 7.48 2.18
C ARG A 79 -1.77 6.77 2.41
N ASP A 80 -1.06 7.15 3.48
CA ASP A 80 0.08 6.40 4.03
C ASP A 80 -0.44 5.23 4.88
N LEU A 81 0.07 4.02 4.64
CA LEU A 81 -0.38 2.83 5.36
C LEU A 81 0.05 2.85 6.84
N GLU A 82 1.18 3.48 7.16
CA GLU A 82 1.62 3.65 8.56
C GLU A 82 0.64 4.54 9.32
N GLU A 83 0.13 5.61 8.68
CA GLU A 83 -0.88 6.50 9.26
C GLU A 83 -2.18 5.76 9.54
N ILE A 84 -2.66 4.96 8.57
CA ILE A 84 -3.86 4.11 8.76
C ILE A 84 -3.65 3.14 9.92
N ALA A 85 -2.49 2.50 10.00
CA ALA A 85 -2.19 1.53 11.05
C ALA A 85 -2.18 2.19 12.44
N SER A 86 -1.60 3.40 12.55
CA SER A 86 -1.60 4.18 13.79
C SER A 86 -3.01 4.58 14.22
N GLU A 87 -3.83 5.09 13.30
CA GLU A 87 -5.22 5.46 13.61
C GLU A 87 -6.05 4.27 14.12
N VAL A 88 -5.87 3.09 13.51
CA VAL A 88 -6.56 1.88 13.95
C VAL A 88 -6.07 1.44 15.34
N GLN A 89 -4.77 1.54 15.62
CA GLN A 89 -4.24 1.23 16.96
C GLN A 89 -4.81 2.16 18.03
N ASP A 90 -4.84 3.46 17.75
CA ASP A 90 -5.39 4.45 18.68
C ASP A 90 -6.88 4.23 18.91
N TRP A 91 -7.63 3.86 17.86
CA TRP A 91 -9.06 3.55 17.98
C TRP A 91 -9.30 2.29 18.82
N VAL A 92 -8.59 1.18 18.55
CA VAL A 92 -8.71 -0.05 19.35
C VAL A 92 -8.33 0.20 20.81
N ALA A 93 -7.28 0.98 21.07
CA ALA A 93 -6.89 1.35 22.42
C ALA A 93 -7.95 2.19 23.14
N SER A 94 -8.73 3.00 22.41
CA SER A 94 -9.81 3.82 22.96
C SER A 94 -11.11 3.05 23.23
N GLU A 95 -11.31 1.87 22.62
CA GLU A 95 -12.48 1.02 22.85
C GLU A 95 -12.33 0.02 24.01
N GLU A 96 -11.11 -0.20 24.52
CA GLU A 96 -10.88 -1.05 25.71
C GLU A 96 -11.13 -0.32 27.05
N GLU A 97 -11.37 1.00 27.03
CA GLU A 97 -11.81 1.79 28.19
C GLU A 97 -13.34 2.00 28.20
N GLU A 98 -14.13 0.92 28.21
CA GLU A 98 -15.51 1.05 28.70
C GLU A 98 -15.48 1.15 30.24
N PRO A 99 -15.96 2.25 30.85
CA PRO A 99 -16.05 2.34 32.30
C PRO A 99 -17.11 1.35 32.77
N THR A 100 -16.70 0.43 33.64
CA THR A 100 -17.62 -0.40 34.42
C THR A 100 -18.41 0.54 35.33
N VAL A 101 -19.67 0.81 34.98
CA VAL A 101 -20.64 1.52 35.84
C VAL A 101 -21.37 0.53 36.72
#